data_AF-A0A5B7B6U1-F1
#
_entry.id   AF-A0A5B7B6U1-F1
#
_cell.length_a   1.000
_cell.length_b   1.000
_cell.length_c   1.000
_cell.angle_alpha   90.00
_cell.angle_beta   90.00
_cell.angle_gamma   90.00
#
_symmetry.space_group_name_H-M   'P 1'
#
loop_
_entity.id
_entity.type
_entity.pdbx_description
1 polymer ?
#
loop_
_entity_poly.entity_id
_entity_poly.type
_entity_poly.pdbx_seq_one_letter_code
_entity_poly.pdbx_strand_id
1 'polypeptide(L)'
;CKSFDELLELSHQGNNRAIDMLVGDIYGGMDYSKIGLSSTTIASSFGKAISENKELKDYRPEDISLSLLRMISNNIGQISYLNALRFGLKRIFFGGFFIRG
;
A
#
# COMPACT_ATOMS: atom_id res chain seq x y z
N CYS A 1 -9.50 -16.56 1.41
CA CYS A 1 -9.20 -15.74 2.60
C CYS A 1 -10.29 -15.89 3.65
N LYS A 2 -10.01 -16.67 4.70
CA LYS A 2 -10.86 -16.88 5.88
C LYS A 2 -10.17 -16.48 7.19
N SER A 3 -8.88 -16.15 7.16
CA SER A 3 -8.11 -15.69 8.33
C SER A 3 -7.13 -14.57 7.96
N PHE A 4 -6.61 -13.88 8.97
CA PHE A 4 -5.56 -12.89 8.79
C PHE A 4 -4.24 -13.53 8.34
N ASP A 5 -3.89 -14.70 8.86
CA ASP A 5 -2.68 -15.43 8.47
C ASP A 5 -2.70 -15.80 6.98
N GLU A 6 -3.85 -16.26 6.46
CA GLU A 6 -4.00 -16.53 5.03
C GLU A 6 -3.84 -15.25 4.19
N LEU A 7 -4.32 -14.12 4.69
CA LEU A 7 -4.09 -12.82 4.03
C LEU A 7 -2.61 -12.45 3.98
N LEU A 8 -1.86 -12.71 5.06
CA LEU A 8 -0.41 -12.47 5.11
C LEU A 8 0.32 -13.39 4.12
N GLU A 9 0.00 -14.68 4.10
CA GLU A 9 0.57 -15.65 3.16
C GLU A 9 0.32 -15.26 1.70
N LEU A 10 -0.92 -14.89 1.36
CA LEU A 10 -1.28 -14.40 0.02
C LEU A 10 -0.51 -13.13 -0.33
N SER A 11 -0.39 -12.19 0.60
CA SER A 11 0.30 -10.92 0.36
C SER A 11 1.78 -11.10 0.00
N HIS A 12 2.43 -12.14 0.51
CA HIS A 12 3.84 -12.42 0.24
C HIS A 12 4.11 -12.75 -1.24
N GLN A 13 3.10 -13.29 -1.93
CA GLN A 13 3.18 -13.68 -3.34
C GLN A 13 2.55 -12.65 -4.29
N GLY A 14 2.07 -11.53 -3.74
CA GLY A 14 1.36 -10.49 -4.47
C GLY A 14 2.27 -9.53 -5.22
N ASN A 15 1.70 -8.88 -6.23
CA ASN A 15 2.28 -7.77 -6.96
C ASN A 15 1.32 -6.58 -6.93
N ASN A 16 1.62 -5.61 -6.07
CA ASN A 16 0.77 -4.44 -5.87
C ASN A 16 0.64 -3.57 -7.14
N ARG A 17 1.59 -3.65 -8.10
CA ARG A 17 1.55 -2.85 -9.34
C ARG A 17 0.37 -3.19 -10.25
N ALA A 18 -0.26 -4.34 -10.04
CA ALA A 18 -1.46 -4.77 -10.76
C ALA A 18 -2.75 -4.10 -10.27
N ILE A 19 -2.74 -3.54 -9.05
CA ILE A 19 -3.93 -3.00 -8.37
C ILE A 19 -3.75 -1.52 -8.04
N ASP A 20 -2.59 -1.14 -7.52
CA ASP A 20 -2.29 0.24 -7.13
C ASP A 20 -1.81 1.06 -8.32
N MET A 21 -2.19 2.33 -8.31
CA MET A 21 -1.63 3.34 -9.22
C MET A 21 -0.39 3.95 -8.56
N LEU A 22 0.74 3.86 -9.26
CA LEU A 22 2.02 4.41 -8.82
C LEU A 22 2.22 5.81 -9.41
N VAL A 23 3.16 6.57 -8.83
CA VAL A 23 3.59 7.86 -9.36
C VAL A 23 4.06 7.72 -10.81
N GLY A 24 4.80 6.66 -11.14
CA GLY A 24 5.23 6.39 -12.50
C GLY A 24 4.07 6.17 -13.47
N ASP A 25 2.93 5.62 -13.02
CA ASP A 25 1.76 5.45 -13.89
C ASP A 25 1.14 6.81 -14.29
N ILE A 26 1.28 7.84 -13.45
CA ILE A 26 0.78 9.21 -13.69
C ILE A 26 1.80 10.03 -14.48
N TYR A 27 3.09 9.85 -14.20
CA TYR A 27 4.19 10.67 -14.74
C TYR A 27 5.02 9.94 -15.80
N GLY A 28 4.47 8.94 -16.48
CA GLY A 28 5.11 8.29 -17.64
C GLY A 28 6.39 7.51 -17.31
N GLY A 29 6.40 6.82 -16.16
CA GLY A 29 7.52 6.02 -15.67
C GLY A 29 8.59 6.81 -14.92
N MET A 30 8.44 8.14 -14.80
CA MET A 30 9.41 9.01 -14.14
C MET A 30 9.11 9.21 -12.66
N ASP A 31 10.17 9.52 -11.91
CA ASP A 31 10.04 10.03 -10.55
C ASP A 31 9.44 11.44 -10.58
N TYR A 32 8.68 11.80 -9.54
CA TYR A 32 8.22 13.16 -9.34
C TYR A 32 9.16 13.92 -8.41
N SER A 33 10.35 14.26 -8.94
CA SER A 33 11.48 14.79 -8.18
C SER A 33 11.20 16.12 -7.49
N LYS A 34 10.24 16.93 -7.98
CA LYS A 34 9.88 18.23 -7.38
C LYS A 34 9.50 18.14 -5.90
N ILE A 35 8.90 17.02 -5.49
CA ILE A 35 8.49 16.76 -4.11
C ILE A 35 9.09 15.45 -3.57
N GLY A 36 10.10 14.90 -4.25
CA GLY A 36 10.83 13.73 -3.81
C GLY A 36 10.07 12.41 -3.83
N LEU A 37 9.07 12.24 -4.70
CA LEU A 37 8.36 10.96 -4.84
C LEU A 37 8.98 10.09 -5.94
N SER A 38 9.34 8.84 -5.61
CA SER A 38 9.81 7.88 -6.62
C SER A 38 8.66 7.40 -7.50
N SER A 39 8.98 7.00 -8.73
CA SER A 39 8.07 6.37 -9.70
C SER A 39 7.38 5.12 -9.16
N THR A 40 8.01 4.42 -8.21
CA THR A 40 7.46 3.23 -7.54
C THR A 40 6.57 3.52 -6.34
N THR A 41 6.50 4.79 -5.89
CA THR A 41 5.64 5.19 -4.78
C THR A 41 4.18 5.04 -5.18
N ILE A 42 3.36 4.49 -4.29
CA ILE A 42 1.91 4.40 -4.50
C ILE A 42 1.33 5.82 -4.49
N ALA A 43 0.77 6.24 -5.61
CA ALA A 43 0.05 7.51 -5.74
C ALA A 43 -1.41 7.35 -5.32
N SER A 44 -2.04 6.23 -5.67
CA SER A 44 -3.41 5.89 -5.26
C SER A 44 -3.53 4.39 -5.04
N SER A 45 -3.89 4.00 -3.82
CA SER A 45 -4.16 2.60 -3.48
C SER A 45 -5.43 2.15 -4.20
N PHE A 46 -5.40 0.98 -4.85
CA PHE A 46 -6.49 0.47 -5.69
C PHE A 46 -6.87 1.36 -6.89
N GLY A 47 -6.01 2.32 -7.27
CA GLY A 47 -6.29 3.25 -8.37
C GLY A 47 -6.48 2.57 -9.73
N LYS A 48 -5.81 1.43 -9.99
CA LYS A 48 -6.00 0.68 -11.25
C LYS A 48 -7.28 -0.13 -11.24
N ALA A 49 -7.70 -0.61 -10.08
CA ALA A 49 -8.96 -1.36 -9.93
C ALA A 49 -10.20 -0.58 -10.39
N ILE A 50 -10.16 0.76 -10.33
CA ILE A 50 -11.23 1.64 -10.81
C ILE A 50 -10.99 2.19 -12.22
N SER A 51 -9.75 2.22 -12.67
CA SER A 51 -9.36 2.87 -13.95
C SER A 51 -9.33 1.88 -15.11
N GLU A 52 -9.14 0.60 -14.82
CA GLU A 52 -9.12 -0.48 -15.80
C GLU A 52 -10.50 -1.13 -15.90
N ASN A 53 -10.90 -1.52 -17.11
CA ASN A 53 -12.15 -2.25 -17.35
C ASN A 53 -11.97 -3.74 -17.03
N LYS A 54 -11.66 -4.05 -15.76
CA LYS A 54 -11.50 -5.40 -15.22
C LYS A 54 -12.52 -5.64 -14.13
N GLU A 55 -13.03 -6.86 -14.08
CA GLU A 55 -13.86 -7.32 -12.98
C GLU A 55 -13.00 -7.86 -11.83
N LEU A 56 -13.59 -7.99 -10.64
CA LEU A 56 -12.88 -8.51 -9.47
C LEU A 56 -12.24 -9.89 -9.72
N LYS A 57 -12.88 -10.72 -10.56
CA LYS A 57 -12.41 -12.06 -10.93
C LYS A 57 -11.12 -12.06 -11.77
N ASP A 58 -10.81 -10.94 -12.43
CA ASP A 58 -9.62 -10.80 -13.28
C ASP A 58 -8.36 -10.50 -12.47
N TYR A 59 -8.53 -10.17 -11.19
CA TYR A 59 -7.45 -9.89 -10.27
C TYR A 59 -7.09 -11.12 -9.45
N ARG A 60 -5.78 -11.32 -9.31
CA ARG A 60 -5.25 -12.35 -8.44
C ARG A 60 -5.53 -12.00 -6.98
N PRO A 61 -6.01 -12.96 -6.16
CA PRO A 61 -6.20 -12.73 -4.73
C PRO A 61 -4.93 -12.24 -4.03
N GLU A 62 -3.75 -12.73 -4.43
CA GLU A 62 -2.47 -12.32 -3.86
C GLU A 62 -2.17 -10.83 -4.06
N ASP A 63 -2.48 -10.30 -5.24
CA ASP A 63 -2.25 -8.89 -5.59
C ASP A 63 -3.17 -7.98 -4.77
N ILE A 64 -4.44 -8.37 -4.62
CA ILE A 64 -5.42 -7.66 -3.78
C ILE A 64 -4.97 -7.67 -2.32
N SER A 65 -4.58 -8.83 -1.80
CA SER A 65 -4.12 -8.99 -0.41
C SER A 65 -2.91 -8.10 -0.12
N LEU A 66 -1.92 -8.06 -1.02
CA LEU A 66 -0.74 -7.20 -0.86
C LEU A 66 -1.08 -5.70 -0.90
N SER A 67 -1.88 -5.27 -1.88
CA SER A 67 -2.28 -3.86 -1.98
C SER A 67 -3.09 -3.41 -0.76
N LEU A 68 -3.99 -4.26 -0.26
CA LEU A 68 -4.74 -3.98 0.96
C LEU A 68 -3.83 -3.88 2.18
N LEU A 69 -2.92 -4.84 2.36
CA LEU A 69 -1.97 -4.84 3.48
C LEU A 69 -1.11 -3.57 3.47
N ARG A 70 -0.59 -3.19 2.30
CA ARG A 70 0.21 -1.97 2.12
C ARG A 70 -0.61 -0.71 2.38
N MET A 71 -1.84 -0.63 1.88
CA MET A 71 -2.71 0.53 2.09
C MET A 71 -2.89 0.80 3.58
N ILE A 72 -3.31 -0.22 4.34
CA ILE A 72 -3.55 -0.08 5.78
C ILE A 72 -2.25 0.23 6.53
N SER A 73 -1.18 -0.51 6.25
CA SER A 73 0.12 -0.31 6.92
C SER A 73 0.70 1.08 6.69
N ASN A 74 0.65 1.57 5.43
CA ASN A 74 1.16 2.89 5.07
C ASN A 74 0.32 4.01 5.70
N ASN A 75 -1.00 3.88 5.73
CA ASN A 75 -1.88 4.87 6.36
C ASN A 75 -1.61 4.96 7.87
N ILE A 76 -1.49 3.80 8.55
CA ILE A 76 -1.12 3.75 9.97
C ILE A 76 0.24 4.45 10.19
N GLY A 77 1.25 4.10 9.39
CA GLY A 77 2.58 4.71 9.48
C GLY A 77 2.57 6.22 9.29
N GLN A 78 1.83 6.71 8.29
CA GLN A 78 1.72 8.14 8.01
C GLN A 78 1.00 8.90 9.14
N ILE A 79 -0.13 8.39 9.63
CA ILE A 79 -0.87 9.01 10.74
C ILE A 79 0.00 9.04 11.99
N SER A 80 0.70 7.93 12.31
CA SER A 80 1.61 7.88 13.45
C SER A 80 2.77 8.86 13.31
N TYR A 81 3.35 8.96 12.11
CA TYR A 81 4.42 9.91 11.82
C TYR A 81 3.97 11.37 11.99
N LEU A 82 2.82 11.73 11.42
CA LEU A 82 2.27 13.08 11.52
C LEU A 82 1.93 13.45 12.97
N ASN A 83 1.39 12.50 13.75
CA ASN A 83 1.14 12.72 15.18
C ASN A 83 2.46 12.89 15.96
N ALA A 84 3.48 12.06 15.69
CA ALA A 84 4.78 12.20 16.34
C ALA A 84 5.42 13.56 16.04
N LEU A 85 5.37 14.01 14.78
CA LEU A 85 5.81 15.36 14.39
C LEU A 85 5.04 16.45 15.14
N ARG A 86 3.70 16.35 15.21
CA ARG A 86 2.84 17.33 15.86
C ARG A 86 3.20 17.54 17.33
N PHE A 87 3.60 16.48 18.03
CA PHE A 87 3.93 16.50 19.46
C PHE A 87 5.44 16.44 19.75
N GLY A 88 6.31 16.55 18.74
CA GLY A 88 7.77 16.52 18.91
C GLY A 88 8.33 15.19 19.42
N LEU A 89 7.63 14.09 19.18
CA LEU A 89 8.04 12.74 19.60
C LEU A 89 9.04 12.14 18.62
N LYS A 90 10.12 11.55 19.15
CA LYS A 90 11.17 10.90 18.35
C LYS A 90 11.00 9.39 18.17
N ARG A 91 10.10 8.77 18.94
CA ARG A 91 9.94 7.32 19.00
C ARG A 91 8.46 6.96 18.89
N ILE A 92 8.16 6.05 17.97
CA ILE A 92 6.83 5.46 17.78
C ILE A 92 6.98 3.96 18.03
N PHE A 93 6.13 3.42 18.91
CA PHE A 93 6.07 1.99 19.17
C PHE A 93 4.77 1.45 18.58
N PHE A 94 4.88 0.47 17.69
CA PHE A 94 3.73 -0.27 17.17
C PHE A 94 3.56 -1.54 17.99
N GLY A 95 2.34 -1.79 18.45
CA GLY A 95 1.97 -2.99 19.20
C GLY A 95 0.64 -3.54 18.69
N GLY A 96 0.26 -4.71 19.21
CA GLY A 96 -1.00 -5.37 18.84
C GLY A 96 -0.82 -6.54 17.87
N PHE A 97 -1.93 -7.04 17.35
CA PHE A 97 -1.95 -8.28 16.56
C PHE A 97 -1.65 -8.08 15.07
N PHE A 98 -1.76 -6.85 14.58
CA PHE A 98 -1.58 -6.55 13.14
C PHE A 98 -0.15 -6.73 12.64
N ILE A 99 0.84 -6.51 13.51
CA ILE A 99 2.27 -6.66 13.22
C ILE A 99 2.79 -8.08 13.51
N ARG A 100 1.88 -9.04 13.73
CA ARG A 100 2.24 -10.44 13.91
C ARG A 100 2.44 -11.03 12.51
N GLY A 101 3.70 -11.12 12.10
CA GLY A 101 4.17 -11.66 10.84
C GLY A 101 5.66 -11.89 10.91
#